data_AF-M5CCR9-F1
#
_entry.id   AF-M5CCR9-F1
#
_cell.length_a   1.000
_cell.length_b   1.000
_cell.length_c   1.000
_cell.angle_alpha   90.00
_cell.angle_beta   90.00
_cell.angle_gamma   90.00
#
_symmetry.space_group_name_H-M   'P 1'
#
loop_
_entity.id
_entity.type
_entity.pdbx_description
1 polymer ?
#
loop_
_entity_poly.entity_id
_entity_poly.type
_entity_poly.pdbx_seq_one_letter_code
_entity_poly.pdbx_strand_id
1 'polypeptide(L)'
;MPRLGGSDGDLPETTREWKDNGRNRYASMTQLQYDRLAKWANGQFKTGDPEVIYESFDVIPLKDQPEALTRAALEWSVGVPLYPGIEVYWGAELENKYNLGAKYRFSDDVKPGDLGKGLALPWQSDFFMCNTHWCVAIDST
;
A
#
# COMPACT_ATOMS: atom_id res chain seq x y z
N MET A 1 -0.64 -15.45 -10.47
CA MET A 1 -1.19 -14.26 -9.79
C MET A 1 -2.13 -13.56 -10.76
N PRO A 2 -3.37 -13.24 -10.37
CA PRO A 2 -4.25 -12.40 -11.19
C PRO A 2 -3.57 -11.05 -11.45
N ARG A 3 -3.76 -10.49 -12.65
CA ARG A 3 -3.13 -9.23 -13.05
C ARG A 3 -3.95 -8.08 -12.49
N LEU A 4 -3.40 -7.40 -11.48
CA LEU A 4 -3.99 -6.18 -10.93
C LEU A 4 -3.47 -4.96 -11.71
N GLY A 5 -4.31 -3.94 -11.86
CA GLY A 5 -3.90 -2.66 -12.45
C GLY A 5 -2.93 -1.93 -11.55
N GLY A 6 -2.01 -1.18 -12.14
CA GLY A 6 -0.99 -0.40 -11.42
C GLY A 6 -1.39 1.05 -11.24
N SER A 7 -0.45 1.87 -10.75
CA SER A 7 -0.68 3.29 -10.46
C SER A 7 -0.66 4.21 -11.70
N ASP A 8 -0.72 3.66 -12.91
CA ASP A 8 -0.65 4.40 -14.20
C ASP A 8 -1.87 4.11 -15.10
N GLY A 9 -3.02 3.92 -14.47
CA GLY A 9 -4.31 3.80 -15.14
C GLY A 9 -4.72 2.40 -15.55
N ASP A 10 -5.74 2.36 -16.42
CA ASP A 10 -6.46 1.15 -16.76
C ASP A 10 -5.57 0.13 -17.47
N LEU A 11 -5.85 -1.14 -17.19
CA LEU A 11 -5.28 -2.25 -17.93
C LEU A 11 -5.81 -2.24 -19.37
N PRO A 12 -4.94 -2.37 -20.39
CA PRO A 12 -5.41 -2.46 -21.77
C PRO A 12 -6.26 -3.72 -21.97
N GLU A 13 -7.39 -3.59 -22.67
CA GLU A 13 -8.34 -4.69 -22.91
C GLU A 13 -7.74 -5.84 -23.73
N THR A 14 -6.68 -5.60 -24.50
CA THR A 14 -6.10 -6.61 -25.41
C THR A 14 -4.60 -6.76 -25.28
N THR A 15 -4.11 -7.98 -25.56
CA THR A 15 -2.69 -8.38 -25.54
C THR A 15 -1.80 -7.73 -26.63
N ARG A 16 -2.31 -6.74 -27.40
CA ARG A 16 -1.62 -6.15 -28.56
C ARG A 16 -1.05 -4.74 -28.35
N GLU A 17 -1.54 -4.00 -27.37
CA GLU A 17 -1.09 -2.64 -27.01
C GLU A 17 0.15 -2.59 -26.07
N TRP A 18 0.90 -3.69 -25.97
CA TRP A 18 1.88 -3.95 -24.89
C TRP A 18 3.25 -3.33 -25.16
N LYS A 19 3.43 -2.80 -26.37
CA LYS A 19 4.74 -2.35 -26.84
C LYS A 19 5.13 -0.95 -26.35
N ASP A 20 4.18 -0.14 -25.87
CA ASP A 20 4.44 1.25 -25.47
C ASP A 20 3.89 1.66 -24.08
N ASN A 21 3.24 0.74 -23.36
CA ASN A 21 2.51 1.12 -22.15
C ASN A 21 3.39 0.86 -20.90
N GLY A 22 3.82 1.94 -20.25
CA GLY A 22 4.85 1.99 -19.20
C GLY A 22 4.74 0.94 -18.08
N ARG A 23 5.88 0.68 -17.42
CA ARG A 23 6.07 -0.32 -16.36
C ARG A 23 5.08 -0.20 -15.17
N ASN A 24 4.37 0.93 -15.02
CA ASN A 24 3.47 1.22 -13.90
C ASN A 24 1.99 0.86 -14.17
N ARG A 25 1.66 0.29 -15.34
CA ARG A 25 0.29 -0.16 -15.67
C ARG A 25 -0.16 -1.41 -14.90
N TYR A 26 0.78 -2.16 -14.33
CA TYR A 26 0.49 -3.35 -13.52
C TYR A 26 0.90 -3.12 -12.08
N ALA A 27 0.12 -3.65 -11.13
CA ALA A 27 0.53 -3.65 -9.74
C ALA A 27 1.84 -4.45 -9.61
N SER A 28 2.81 -3.84 -8.95
CA SER A 28 4.08 -4.48 -8.63
C SER A 28 4.39 -4.29 -7.15
N MET A 29 5.17 -5.21 -6.60
CA MET A 29 5.67 -5.06 -5.23
C MET A 29 6.58 -3.84 -5.15
N THR A 30 6.64 -3.20 -3.99
CA THR A 30 7.64 -2.15 -3.75
C THR A 30 9.05 -2.71 -3.96
N GLN A 31 10.01 -1.84 -4.28
CA GLN A 31 11.40 -2.26 -4.49
C GLN A 31 11.93 -3.06 -3.29
N LEU A 32 11.64 -2.61 -2.06
CA LEU A 32 12.06 -3.30 -0.84
C LEU A 32 11.46 -4.71 -0.71
N GLN A 33 10.18 -4.87 -1.05
CA GLN A 33 9.51 -6.17 -1.02
C GLN A 33 10.09 -7.11 -2.09
N TYR A 34 10.35 -6.59 -3.29
CA TYR A 34 10.99 -7.37 -4.36
C TYR A 34 12.41 -7.78 -3.98
N ASP A 35 13.20 -6.89 -3.39
CA ASP A 35 14.56 -7.20 -2.94
C ASP A 35 14.57 -8.30 -1.86
N ARG A 36 13.59 -8.27 -0.94
CA ARG A 36 13.39 -9.34 0.05
C ARG A 36 13.04 -10.66 -0.62
N LEU A 37 12.17 -10.65 -1.62
CA LEU A 37 11.80 -11.84 -2.38
C LEU A 37 12.98 -12.40 -3.19
N ALA A 38 13.79 -11.54 -3.80
CA ALA A 38 14.99 -11.92 -4.53
C ALA A 38 16.04 -12.55 -3.60
N LYS A 39 16.25 -11.99 -2.40
CA LYS A 39 17.10 -12.59 -1.36
C LYS A 39 16.58 -13.96 -0.95
N TRP A 40 15.28 -14.08 -0.70
CA TRP A 40 14.65 -15.37 -0.39
C TRP A 40 14.88 -16.41 -1.49
N ALA A 41 14.65 -16.04 -2.76
CA ALA A 41 14.83 -16.93 -3.91
C ALA A 41 16.28 -17.40 -4.08
N ASN A 42 17.25 -16.55 -3.73
CA ASN A 42 18.67 -16.89 -3.73
C ASN A 42 19.14 -17.64 -2.47
N GLY A 43 18.23 -18.03 -1.58
CA GLY A 43 18.56 -18.69 -0.31
C GLY A 43 19.23 -17.77 0.71
N GLN A 44 19.23 -16.45 0.50
CA GLN A 44 19.83 -15.44 1.37
C GLN A 44 18.85 -14.95 2.44
N PHE A 45 18.24 -15.87 3.17
CA PHE A 45 17.32 -15.56 4.25
C PHE A 45 17.64 -16.40 5.49
N LYS A 46 17.12 -15.96 6.65
CA LYS A 46 17.16 -16.71 7.90
C LYS A 46 15.73 -16.92 8.38
N THR A 47 15.41 -18.12 8.83
CA THR A 47 14.16 -18.39 9.55
C THR A 47 14.35 -17.95 11.00
N GLY A 48 13.65 -16.89 11.41
CA GLY A 48 13.55 -16.51 12.81
C GLY A 48 12.45 -17.28 13.54
N ASP A 49 12.21 -16.91 14.79
CA ASP A 49 11.01 -17.36 15.50
C ASP A 49 9.76 -16.77 14.83
N PRO A 50 8.64 -17.51 14.78
CA PRO A 50 7.38 -16.99 14.28
C PRO A 50 6.94 -15.77 15.11
N GLU A 51 6.25 -14.84 14.46
CA GLU A 51 5.70 -13.65 15.11
C GLU A 51 4.72 -14.06 16.23
N VAL A 52 4.86 -13.43 17.40
CA VAL A 52 3.97 -13.69 18.55
C VAL A 52 2.62 -13.04 18.27
N ILE A 53 1.57 -13.85 18.19
CA ILE A 53 0.19 -13.37 18.09
C ILE A 53 -0.35 -13.21 19.51
N TYR A 54 -0.62 -11.95 19.89
CA TYR A 54 -1.24 -11.62 21.17
C TYR A 54 -2.77 -11.77 21.08
N GLU A 55 -3.38 -12.35 22.11
CA GLU A 55 -4.85 -12.53 22.19
C GLU A 55 -5.62 -11.22 22.35
N SER A 56 -4.97 -10.20 22.92
CA SER A 56 -5.56 -8.89 23.17
C SER A 56 -4.47 -7.82 23.26
N PHE A 57 -4.87 -6.55 23.17
CA PHE A 57 -3.95 -5.42 23.26
C PHE A 57 -3.26 -5.33 24.64
N ASP A 58 -3.97 -5.63 25.71
CA ASP A 58 -3.49 -5.45 27.09
C ASP A 58 -2.34 -6.38 27.47
N VAL A 59 -2.18 -7.51 26.76
CA VAL A 59 -1.10 -8.47 26.98
C VAL A 59 0.16 -8.18 26.17
N ILE A 60 0.11 -7.21 25.26
CA ILE A 60 1.27 -6.76 24.49
C ILE A 60 2.23 -6.03 25.45
N PRO A 61 3.55 -6.33 25.43
CA PRO A 61 4.52 -5.59 26.22
C PRO A 61 4.43 -4.09 25.97
N LEU A 62 4.43 -3.28 27.03
CA LEU A 62 4.21 -1.82 26.96
C LEU A 62 5.10 -1.11 25.92
N LYS A 63 6.34 -1.58 25.74
CA LYS A 63 7.28 -1.03 24.75
C LYS A 63 6.85 -1.25 23.29
N ASP A 64 6.07 -2.29 23.01
CA ASP A 64 5.68 -2.74 21.68
C ASP A 64 4.25 -2.29 21.32
N GLN A 65 3.45 -1.89 22.32
CA GLN A 65 2.07 -1.40 22.14
C GLN A 65 1.91 -0.26 21.11
N PRO A 66 2.78 0.78 21.05
CA PRO A 66 2.63 1.85 20.07
C PRO A 66 2.80 1.38 18.62
N GLU A 67 3.72 0.44 18.40
CA GLU A 67 3.94 -0.16 17.07
C GLU A 67 2.75 -1.04 16.68
N ALA A 68 2.20 -1.81 17.63
CA ALA A 68 0.99 -2.60 17.41
C ALA A 68 -0.21 -1.73 16.98
N LEU A 69 -0.43 -0.58 17.63
CA LEU A 69 -1.48 0.37 17.23
C LEU A 69 -1.24 0.96 15.83
N THR A 70 0.02 1.30 15.53
CA THR A 70 0.39 1.85 14.22
C THR A 70 0.17 0.83 13.11
N ARG A 71 0.57 -0.42 13.34
CA ARG A 71 0.35 -1.52 12.40
C ARG A 71 -1.14 -1.79 12.23
N ALA A 72 -1.91 -1.89 13.32
CA ALA A 72 -3.35 -2.11 13.26
C ALA A 72 -4.08 -1.03 12.46
N ALA A 73 -3.62 0.23 12.51
CA ALA A 73 -4.20 1.31 11.73
C ALA A 73 -3.88 1.22 10.22
N LEU A 74 -2.68 0.75 9.86
CA LEU A 74 -2.18 0.78 8.47
C LEU A 74 -2.35 -0.54 7.72
N GLU A 75 -2.39 -1.67 8.41
CA GLU A 75 -2.46 -3.02 7.80
C GLU A 75 -3.77 -3.26 7.02
N TRP A 76 -4.82 -2.52 7.37
CA TRP A 76 -6.11 -2.56 6.69
C TRP A 76 -6.22 -1.58 5.52
N SER A 77 -5.23 -0.71 5.30
CA SER A 77 -5.25 0.30 4.24
C SER A 77 -4.66 -0.22 2.94
N VAL A 78 -5.11 0.33 1.81
CA VAL A 78 -4.52 0.02 0.50
C VAL A 78 -3.12 0.63 0.39
N GLY A 79 -2.11 -0.21 0.16
CA GLY A 79 -0.74 0.24 -0.08
C GLY A 79 -0.46 0.54 -1.55
N VAL A 80 -0.90 -0.33 -2.46
CA VAL A 80 -0.80 -0.19 -3.93
C VAL A 80 -1.93 -1.00 -4.59
N PRO A 81 -2.43 -0.60 -5.78
CA PRO A 81 -2.10 0.61 -6.53
C PRO A 81 -2.73 1.87 -5.91
N LEU A 82 -2.10 3.03 -6.09
CA LEU A 82 -2.63 4.34 -5.68
C LEU A 82 -2.95 5.19 -6.91
N TYR A 83 -4.02 4.82 -7.61
CA TYR A 83 -4.54 5.55 -8.75
C TYR A 83 -5.99 5.95 -8.47
N PRO A 84 -6.23 7.26 -8.28
CA PRO A 84 -6.50 7.95 -6.99
C PRO A 84 -6.39 7.22 -5.64
N GLY A 85 -6.56 5.90 -5.54
CA GLY A 85 -6.55 5.17 -4.26
C GLY A 85 -7.90 5.19 -3.53
N ILE A 86 -7.94 4.70 -2.27
CA ILE A 86 -9.17 4.64 -1.44
C ILE A 86 -9.03 5.56 -0.23
N GLU A 87 -8.12 5.27 0.70
CA GLU A 87 -7.94 6.08 1.92
C GLU A 87 -7.05 7.31 1.67
N VAL A 88 -6.07 7.17 0.78
CA VAL A 88 -5.09 8.18 0.37
C VAL A 88 -4.75 8.01 -1.11
N TYR A 89 -4.16 9.04 -1.70
CA TYR A 89 -3.63 8.97 -3.09
C TYR A 89 -2.10 8.84 -3.10
N TRP A 90 -1.52 8.68 -4.30
CA TRP A 90 -0.08 8.50 -4.54
C TRP A 90 0.83 9.55 -3.87
N GLY A 91 0.29 10.71 -3.46
CA GLY A 91 1.02 11.69 -2.67
C GLY A 91 1.56 11.11 -1.34
N ALA A 92 0.95 10.05 -0.81
CA ALA A 92 1.43 9.30 0.35
C ALA A 92 2.70 8.47 0.08
N GLU A 93 3.13 8.30 -1.18
CA GLU A 93 4.40 7.64 -1.51
C GLU A 93 5.59 8.62 -1.49
N LEU A 94 5.32 9.92 -1.46
CA LEU A 94 6.37 10.93 -1.53
C LEU A 94 7.14 11.01 -0.21
N GLU A 95 8.44 10.79 -0.29
CA GLU A 95 9.36 10.80 0.85
C GLU A 95 9.29 12.10 1.67
N ASN A 96 9.10 13.24 1.00
CA ASN A 96 9.00 14.56 1.64
C ASN A 96 7.75 14.75 2.51
N LYS A 97 6.80 13.82 2.48
CA LYS A 97 5.64 13.81 3.39
C LYS A 97 5.95 13.23 4.76
N TYR A 98 7.12 12.61 4.94
CA TYR A 98 7.46 11.91 6.17
C TYR A 98 8.75 12.43 6.80
N ASN A 99 8.83 12.32 8.11
CA ASN A 99 10.06 12.51 8.85
C ASN A 99 10.86 11.19 8.84
N LEU A 100 11.91 11.10 8.03
CA LEU A 100 12.71 9.88 7.87
C LEU A 100 13.50 9.48 9.14
N GLY A 101 13.65 10.40 10.10
CA GLY A 101 14.24 10.12 11.41
C GLY A 101 13.27 9.47 12.40
N ALA A 102 11.97 9.44 12.10
CA ALA A 102 10.94 8.92 12.99
C ALA A 102 9.95 8.02 12.22
N LYS A 103 9.89 6.74 12.59
CA LYS A 103 8.99 5.76 11.94
C LYS A 103 7.53 6.26 11.97
N TYR A 104 6.86 6.19 10.82
CA TYR A 104 5.43 6.51 10.66
C TYR A 104 5.02 7.92 11.13
N ARG A 105 5.91 8.92 10.99
CA ARG A 105 5.60 10.33 11.29
C ARG A 105 5.59 11.16 10.02
N PHE A 106 4.56 11.99 9.87
CA PHE A 106 4.51 12.99 8.81
C PHE A 106 5.52 14.11 9.06
N SER A 107 5.96 14.77 7.99
CA SER A 107 6.73 16.00 8.07
C SER A 107 5.85 17.16 8.54
N ASP A 108 6.45 18.15 9.19
CA ASP A 108 5.74 19.34 9.70
C ASP A 108 5.09 20.18 8.59
N ASP A 109 5.51 19.97 7.33
CA ASP A 109 4.98 20.62 6.14
C ASP A 109 3.63 20.05 5.68
N VAL A 110 3.21 18.88 6.19
CA VAL A 110 1.93 18.26 5.83
C VAL A 110 0.78 19.01 6.50
N LYS A 111 -0.09 19.60 5.68
CA LYS A 111 -1.24 20.38 6.15
C LYS A 111 -2.52 19.54 6.23
N PRO A 112 -3.52 19.96 7.04
CA PRO A 112 -4.83 19.34 7.03
C PRO A 112 -5.40 19.23 5.59
N GLY A 113 -5.79 18.03 5.20
CA GLY A 113 -6.31 17.73 3.87
C GLY A 113 -5.28 17.28 2.83
N ASP A 114 -3.97 17.41 3.07
CA ASP A 114 -2.94 17.12 2.06
C ASP A 114 -2.92 15.68 1.55
N LEU A 115 -3.33 14.72 2.37
CA LEU A 115 -3.36 13.29 2.05
C LEU A 115 -4.66 12.84 1.36
N GLY A 116 -5.76 13.59 1.54
CA GLY A 116 -7.07 13.26 0.96
C GLY A 116 -7.46 14.13 -0.22
N LYS A 117 -6.80 15.27 -0.44
CA LYS A 117 -7.16 16.24 -1.50
C LYS A 117 -7.05 15.71 -2.93
N GLY A 118 -6.33 14.60 -3.13
CA GLY A 118 -6.18 13.95 -4.43
C GLY A 118 -7.27 12.92 -4.74
N LEU A 119 -8.13 12.60 -3.76
CA LEU A 119 -9.26 11.69 -3.93
C LEU A 119 -10.44 12.37 -4.62
N ALA A 120 -11.35 11.58 -5.19
CA ALA A 120 -12.56 12.07 -5.81
C ALA A 120 -13.50 12.73 -4.80
N LEU A 121 -14.23 13.74 -5.29
CA LEU A 121 -15.29 14.41 -4.58
C LEU A 121 -16.60 14.23 -5.36
N PRO A 122 -17.51 13.34 -4.91
CA PRO A 122 -17.48 12.60 -3.65
C PRO A 122 -16.66 11.28 -3.75
N TRP A 123 -16.22 10.74 -2.61
CA TRP A 123 -15.37 9.53 -2.54
C TRP A 123 -16.05 8.28 -3.12
N GLN A 124 -17.39 8.23 -3.14
CA GLN A 124 -18.16 7.13 -3.73
C GLN A 124 -17.84 6.93 -5.21
N SER A 125 -17.34 7.97 -5.91
CA SER A 125 -16.87 7.85 -7.29
C SER A 125 -15.62 6.97 -7.41
N ASP A 126 -14.64 7.14 -6.52
CA ASP A 126 -13.45 6.27 -6.49
C ASP A 126 -13.85 4.84 -6.15
N PHE A 127 -14.74 4.65 -5.16
CA PHE A 127 -15.24 3.34 -4.79
C PHE A 127 -15.98 2.64 -5.94
N PHE A 128 -16.87 3.36 -6.65
CA PHE A 128 -17.60 2.81 -7.79
C PHE A 128 -16.66 2.36 -8.92
N MET A 129 -15.58 3.12 -9.17
CA MET A 129 -14.58 2.79 -10.19
C MET A 129 -13.66 1.65 -9.76
N CYS A 130 -13.45 1.43 -8.45
CA CYS A 130 -12.57 0.40 -7.94
C CYS A 130 -13.19 -1.01 -7.86
N ASN A 131 -13.88 -1.45 -8.93
CA ASN A 131 -14.70 -2.67 -8.92
C ASN A 131 -14.16 -3.88 -9.73
N THR A 132 -13.08 -3.71 -10.50
CA THR A 132 -12.55 -4.79 -11.35
C THR A 132 -11.12 -5.17 -11.03
N HIS A 133 -10.15 -4.28 -11.29
CA HIS A 133 -8.73 -4.65 -11.35
C HIS A 133 -7.84 -3.96 -10.30
N TRP A 134 -8.37 -3.01 -9.52
CA TRP A 134 -7.57 -2.17 -8.62
C TRP A 134 -7.76 -2.48 -7.12
N CYS A 135 -8.98 -2.80 -6.65
CA CYS A 135 -9.27 -2.98 -5.21
C CYS A 135 -9.97 -4.32 -4.86
N VAL A 136 -9.49 -5.45 -5.40
CA VAL A 136 -10.17 -6.76 -5.26
C VAL A 136 -10.20 -7.29 -3.81
N ALA A 137 -9.33 -6.79 -2.91
CA ALA A 137 -9.26 -7.24 -1.52
C ALA A 137 -10.33 -6.63 -0.59
N ILE A 138 -11.03 -5.58 -1.02
CA ILE A 138 -12.03 -4.88 -0.20
C ILE A 138 -13.43 -5.52 -0.34
N ASP A 139 -13.70 -6.23 -1.44
CA ASP A 139 -15.04 -6.68 -1.82
C ASP A 139 -15.31 -8.18 -1.55
N SER A 140 -14.57 -8.81 -0.63
CA SER A 140 -14.73 -10.22 -0.30
C SER A 140 -15.74 -10.45 0.84
N THR A 141 -17.04 -10.26 0.54
CA THR A 141 -18.17 -10.77 1.34
C THR A 141 -19.29 -11.27 0.45
#